data_AF-A0A450XS15-F1
#
_entry.id   AF-A0A450XS15-F1
#
_cell.length_a   1.000
_cell.length_b   1.000
_cell.length_c   1.000
_cell.angle_alpha   90.00
_cell.angle_beta   90.00
_cell.angle_gamma   90.00
#
_symmetry.space_group_name_H-M   'P 1'
#
loop_
_entity.id
_entity.type
_entity.pdbx_description
1 polymer ?
#
loop_
_entity_poly.entity_id
_entity_poly.type
_entity_poly.pdbx_seq_one_letter_code
_entity_poly.pdbx_strand_id
1 'polypeptide(L)'
;SVKFSPCSKEGCYKWIEGILIRLSYQSRGKAEKGLLLDLIEKVSGYSRIQIKRLVKKYLKTGRIKRRQRTLKGFSRKYTEEDIRLLAQTDEMHGNLSGPAIKKICE
;
A
#
# COMPACT_ATOMS: atom_id res chain seq x y z
N SER A 1 -24.73 -4.91 6.20
CA SER A 1 -23.43 -5.47 5.80
C SER A 1 -22.52 -5.62 7.01
N VAL A 2 -22.14 -6.84 7.36
CA VAL A 2 -21.21 -7.11 8.48
C VAL A 2 -19.81 -6.63 8.07
N LYS A 3 -19.30 -5.59 8.76
CA LYS A 3 -17.92 -5.11 8.57
C LYS A 3 -17.05 -5.83 9.60
N PHE A 4 -16.24 -6.80 9.15
CA PHE A 4 -15.20 -7.36 9.99
C PHE A 4 -14.08 -6.32 10.14
N SER A 5 -13.94 -5.77 11.34
CA SER A 5 -12.90 -4.78 11.66
C SER A 5 -11.50 -5.41 11.63
N PRO A 6 -10.46 -4.63 11.27
CA PRO A 6 -9.24 -5.19 10.71
C PRO A 6 -8.38 -5.82 11.80
N CYS A 7 -8.05 -7.09 11.60
CA CYS A 7 -6.86 -7.66 12.22
C CYS A 7 -5.66 -6.74 11.89
N SER A 8 -4.66 -6.66 12.77
CA SER A 8 -3.43 -5.92 12.46
C SER A 8 -2.90 -6.32 11.07
N LYS A 9 -2.20 -5.43 10.35
CA LYS A 9 -1.73 -5.77 8.98
C LYS A 9 -1.00 -7.11 8.93
N GLU A 10 -0.26 -7.47 9.97
CA GLU A 10 0.38 -8.78 10.10
C GLU A 10 -0.59 -9.89 10.41
N GLY A 11 -1.55 -9.66 11.30
CA GLY A 11 -2.61 -10.60 11.60
C GLY A 11 -3.47 -10.93 10.37
N CYS A 12 -3.79 -9.96 9.51
CA CYS A 12 -4.47 -10.23 8.24
C CYS A 12 -3.63 -11.15 7.34
N TYR A 13 -2.31 -10.94 7.24
CA TYR A 13 -1.46 -11.79 6.40
C TYR A 13 -1.40 -13.23 6.93
N LYS A 14 -1.25 -13.39 8.26
CA LYS A 14 -1.28 -14.71 8.92
C LYS A 14 -2.64 -15.39 8.76
N TRP A 15 -3.72 -14.66 8.89
CA TRP A 15 -5.08 -15.18 8.71
C TRP A 15 -5.32 -15.65 7.27
N ILE A 16 -4.91 -14.86 6.26
CA ILE A 16 -5.00 -15.26 4.85
C ILE A 16 -4.17 -16.52 4.59
N GLU A 17 -2.94 -16.59 5.09
CA GLU A 17 -2.11 -17.80 4.98
C GLU A 17 -2.79 -19.02 5.62
N GLY A 18 -3.31 -18.86 6.84
CA GLY A 18 -4.01 -19.91 7.58
C GLY A 18 -5.25 -20.42 6.85
N ILE A 19 -6.06 -19.54 6.26
CA ILE A 19 -7.28 -19.97 5.55
C ILE A 19 -6.96 -20.66 4.22
N LEU A 20 -5.91 -20.23 3.52
CA LEU A 20 -5.45 -20.91 2.30
C LEU A 20 -4.92 -22.32 2.59
N ILE A 21 -4.23 -22.51 3.72
CA ILE A 21 -3.76 -23.82 4.19
C ILE A 21 -4.95 -24.68 4.62
N ARG A 22 -5.80 -24.17 5.52
CA ARG A 22 -6.94 -24.91 6.10
C ARG A 22 -7.90 -25.43 5.04
N LEU A 23 -8.10 -24.65 3.98
CA LEU A 23 -9.01 -25.01 2.89
C LEU A 23 -8.28 -25.63 1.69
N SER A 24 -6.99 -25.94 1.83
CA SER A 24 -6.16 -26.57 0.80
C SER A 24 -6.29 -25.86 -0.57
N TYR A 25 -6.14 -24.54 -0.60
CA TYR A 25 -6.46 -23.71 -1.77
C TYR A 25 -5.89 -24.24 -3.08
N GLN A 26 -4.70 -24.85 -3.07
CA GLN A 26 -4.06 -25.41 -4.26
C GLN A 26 -4.89 -26.51 -4.93
N SER A 27 -5.48 -27.43 -4.15
CA SER A 27 -6.25 -28.58 -4.65
C SER A 27 -7.70 -28.25 -5.00
N ARG A 28 -8.17 -27.01 -4.74
CA ARG A 28 -9.56 -26.59 -4.99
C ARG A 28 -9.86 -26.27 -6.45
N GLY A 29 -11.12 -26.46 -6.84
CA GLY A 29 -11.63 -26.11 -8.17
C GLY A 29 -11.76 -24.59 -8.38
N LYS A 30 -12.06 -24.17 -9.61
CA LYS A 30 -12.16 -22.73 -9.96
C LYS A 30 -13.26 -22.01 -9.17
N ALA A 31 -14.42 -22.64 -8.98
CA ALA A 31 -15.55 -22.05 -8.25
C ALA A 31 -15.23 -21.85 -6.77
N GLU A 32 -14.71 -22.88 -6.10
CA GLU A 32 -14.30 -22.83 -4.69
C GLU A 32 -13.20 -21.78 -4.46
N LYS A 33 -12.23 -21.69 -5.38
CA LYS A 33 -11.20 -20.63 -5.35
C LYS A 33 -11.83 -19.24 -5.45
N GLY A 34 -12.86 -19.06 -6.28
CA GLY A 34 -13.64 -17.82 -6.38
C GLY A 34 -14.25 -17.42 -5.04
N LEU A 35 -14.97 -18.34 -4.40
CA LEU A 35 -15.60 -18.13 -3.10
C LEU A 35 -14.59 -17.80 -1.99
N LEU A 36 -13.44 -18.47 -1.98
CA LEU A 36 -12.36 -18.15 -1.04
C LEU A 36 -11.84 -16.73 -1.22
N LEU A 37 -11.65 -16.28 -2.46
CA LEU A 37 -11.20 -14.93 -2.74
C LEU A 37 -12.22 -13.88 -2.28
N ASP A 38 -13.52 -14.15 -2.49
CA ASP A 38 -14.61 -13.26 -2.05
C ASP A 38 -14.69 -13.18 -0.52
N LEU A 39 -14.51 -14.32 0.17
CA LEU A 39 -14.44 -14.37 1.62
C LEU A 39 -13.24 -13.56 2.14
N ILE A 40 -12.06 -13.76 1.57
CA ILE A 40 -10.85 -13.05 1.96
C ILE A 40 -11.03 -11.54 1.73
N GLU A 41 -11.66 -11.13 0.64
CA GLU A 41 -11.98 -9.72 0.34
C GLU A 41 -12.88 -9.10 1.40
N LYS A 42 -13.97 -9.78 1.76
CA LYS A 42 -14.92 -9.29 2.78
C LYS A 42 -14.32 -9.20 4.18
N VAL A 43 -13.47 -10.16 4.56
CA VAL A 43 -12.93 -10.24 5.93
C VAL A 43 -11.66 -9.40 6.11
N SER A 44 -10.75 -9.40 5.11
CA SER A 44 -9.48 -8.69 5.21
C SER A 44 -9.55 -7.22 4.77
N GLY A 45 -10.57 -6.85 3.99
CA GLY A 45 -10.70 -5.51 3.41
C GLY A 45 -9.68 -5.21 2.30
N TYR A 46 -8.86 -6.18 1.89
CA TYR A 46 -7.98 -6.02 0.74
C TYR A 46 -8.73 -6.15 -0.57
N SER A 47 -8.34 -5.35 -1.56
CA SER A 47 -8.87 -5.47 -2.91
C SER A 47 -8.59 -6.85 -3.52
N ARG A 48 -9.48 -7.32 -4.39
CA ARG A 48 -9.30 -8.53 -5.20
C ARG A 48 -7.90 -8.65 -5.83
N ILE A 49 -7.35 -7.54 -6.33
CA ILE A 49 -6.02 -7.51 -6.97
C ILE A 49 -4.91 -7.81 -5.96
N GLN A 50 -4.97 -7.23 -4.75
CA GLN A 50 -4.00 -7.50 -3.69
C GLN A 50 -4.07 -8.96 -3.24
N ILE A 51 -5.27 -9.50 -3.07
CA ILE A 51 -5.46 -10.90 -2.65
C ILE A 51 -4.87 -11.84 -3.70
N LYS A 52 -5.14 -11.63 -5.00
CA LYS A 52 -4.52 -12.42 -6.07
C LYS A 52 -2.99 -12.39 -6.02
N ARG A 53 -2.38 -11.24 -5.71
CA ARG A 53 -0.92 -11.14 -5.54
C ARG A 53 -0.42 -11.96 -4.34
N LEU A 54 -1.13 -11.91 -3.21
CA LEU A 54 -0.79 -12.68 -2.02
C LEU A 54 -0.93 -14.19 -2.26
N VAL A 55 -2.02 -14.61 -2.92
CA VAL A 55 -2.24 -16.01 -3.31
C VAL A 55 -1.16 -16.49 -4.27
N LYS A 56 -0.80 -15.69 -5.29
CA LYS A 56 0.30 -16.03 -6.21
C LYS A 56 1.61 -16.23 -5.46
N LYS A 57 1.88 -15.38 -4.46
CA LYS A 57 3.06 -15.53 -3.59
C LYS A 57 2.98 -16.82 -2.78
N TYR A 58 1.84 -17.11 -2.14
CA TYR A 58 1.61 -18.35 -1.42
C TYR A 58 1.83 -19.58 -2.29
N LEU A 59 1.27 -19.63 -3.50
CA LEU A 59 1.46 -20.75 -4.42
C LEU A 59 2.92 -20.96 -4.82
N LYS A 60 3.73 -19.88 -4.84
CA LYS A 60 5.17 -19.96 -5.16
C LYS A 60 6.02 -20.37 -3.96
N THR A 61 5.73 -19.85 -2.77
CA THR A 61 6.62 -19.96 -1.60
C THR A 61 6.06 -20.76 -0.44
N GLY A 62 4.82 -21.26 -0.55
CA GLY A 62 4.08 -21.91 0.53
C GLY A 62 3.71 -21.01 1.70
N ARG A 63 4.11 -19.72 1.65
CA ARG A 63 3.99 -18.77 2.77
C ARG A 63 3.73 -17.33 2.34
N ILE A 64 3.03 -16.58 3.16
CA ILE A 64 2.73 -15.15 2.98
C ILE A 64 3.39 -14.34 4.10
N LYS A 65 4.66 -13.98 3.90
CA LYS A 65 5.33 -12.99 4.78
C LYS A 65 5.01 -11.56 4.33
N ARG A 66 4.50 -10.74 5.26
CA ARG A 66 4.46 -9.28 5.08
C ARG A 66 5.91 -8.77 5.06
N ARG A 67 6.27 -8.04 4.01
CA ARG A 67 7.50 -7.24 4.02
C ARG A 67 7.08 -5.82 4.34
N GLN A 68 7.56 -5.29 5.46
CA GLN A 68 7.41 -3.87 5.75
C GLN A 68 8.13 -3.12 4.62
N ARG A 69 7.37 -2.30 3.86
CA ARG A 69 7.99 -1.40 2.91
C ARG A 69 8.55 -0.24 3.71
N THR A 70 9.87 -0.10 3.72
CA THR A 70 10.54 1.02 4.37
C THR A 70 10.12 2.31 3.67
N LEU A 71 9.64 3.27 4.46
CA LEU A 71 9.43 4.65 4.05
C LEU A 71 10.80 5.35 3.97
N LYS A 72 11.68 4.94 3.05
CA LYS A 72 12.66 5.93 2.56
C LYS A 72 11.84 6.87 1.67
N GLY A 73 11.15 7.81 2.33
CA GLY A 73 10.56 8.95 1.63
C GLY A 73 11.67 9.69 0.89
N PHE A 74 11.28 10.57 -0.03
CA PHE A 74 12.23 11.47 -0.65
C PHE A 74 13.04 12.18 0.44
N SER A 75 14.36 12.12 0.34
CA SER A 75 15.23 12.87 1.25
C SER A 75 14.90 14.35 1.10
N ARG A 76 14.62 15.01 2.23
CA ARG A 76 14.35 16.45 2.25
C ARG A 76 15.57 17.18 1.66
N LYS A 77 15.35 17.94 0.58
CA LYS A 77 16.40 18.71 -0.11
C LYS A 77 16.58 20.12 0.46
N TYR A 78 15.49 20.73 0.92
CA TYR A 78 15.45 22.11 1.39
C TYR A 78 15.33 22.18 2.91
N THR A 79 16.16 22.98 3.57
CA THR A 79 16.06 23.25 5.01
C THR A 79 14.84 24.12 5.34
N GLU A 80 14.59 24.40 6.62
CA GLU A 80 13.58 25.39 6.99
C GLU A 80 13.98 26.81 6.52
N GLU A 81 15.28 27.12 6.50
CA GLU A 81 15.76 28.41 5.98
C GLU A 81 15.49 28.53 4.49
N ASP A 82 15.78 27.48 3.71
CA ASP A 82 15.54 27.46 2.27
C ASP A 82 14.05 27.70 1.94
N ILE A 83 13.15 27.09 2.71
CA ILE A 83 11.70 27.26 2.51
C ILE A 83 11.28 28.70 2.81
N ARG A 84 11.79 29.30 3.88
CA ARG A 84 11.50 30.70 4.22
C ARG A 84 12.00 31.65 3.14
N LEU A 85 13.21 31.42 2.63
CA LEU A 85 13.78 32.24 1.56
C LEU A 85 12.94 32.14 0.28
N LEU A 86 12.53 30.94 -0.11
CA LEU A 86 11.65 30.74 -1.27
C LEU A 86 10.30 31.43 -1.09
N ALA A 87 9.70 31.37 0.10
CA ALA A 87 8.42 32.03 0.38
C ALA A 87 8.52 33.56 0.33
N GLN A 88 9.58 34.15 0.89
CA GLN A 88 9.82 35.60 0.81
C GLN A 88 10.04 36.06 -0.64
N THR A 89 10.79 35.27 -1.41
CA THR A 89 11.01 35.55 -2.83
C THR A 89 9.69 35.52 -3.59
N ASP A 90 8.84 34.52 -3.33
CA ASP A 90 7.53 34.41 -3.97
C ASP A 90 6.60 35.60 -3.64
N GLU A 91 6.60 36.04 -2.38
CA GLU A 91 5.81 37.20 -1.92
C GLU A 91 6.27 38.49 -2.60
N MET A 92 7.59 38.73 -2.69
CA MET A 92 8.14 39.90 -3.41
C MET A 92 7.75 39.93 -4.88
N HIS A 93 7.54 38.77 -5.49
CA HIS A 93 7.19 38.64 -6.90
C HIS A 93 5.69 38.46 -7.17
N GLY A 94 4.83 38.56 -6.14
CA GLY A 94 3.38 38.54 -6.29
C GLY A 94 2.77 37.14 -6.40
N ASN A 95 3.32 36.14 -5.71
CA ASN A 95 2.85 34.75 -5.68
C ASN A 95 2.89 34.10 -7.07
N LEU A 96 4.09 34.01 -7.63
CA LEU A 96 4.32 33.46 -8.96
C LEU A 96 4.19 31.93 -8.97
N SER A 97 3.94 31.38 -10.16
CA SER A 97 3.99 29.92 -10.33
C SER A 97 5.40 29.37 -10.06
N GLY A 98 5.48 28.13 -9.55
CA GLY A 98 6.77 27.46 -9.27
C GLY A 98 7.81 27.51 -10.40
N PRO A 99 7.44 27.38 -11.70
CA PRO A 99 8.37 27.56 -12.81
C PRO A 99 8.96 28.98 -12.93
N ALA A 100 8.18 30.00 -12.59
CA ALA A 100 8.62 31.39 -12.65
C ALA A 100 9.58 31.73 -11.49
N ILE A 101 9.32 31.22 -10.27
CA ILE A 101 10.26 31.31 -9.14
C ILE A 101 11.57 30.59 -9.49
N LYS A 102 11.50 29.41 -10.12
CA LYS A 102 12.69 28.70 -10.59
C LYS A 102 13.52 29.54 -11.56
N LYS A 103 12.88 30.29 -12.47
CA LYS A 103 13.54 31.19 -13.41
C LYS A 103 14.22 32.39 -12.74
N ILE A 104 13.70 32.83 -11.59
CA ILE A 104 14.29 33.90 -10.79
C ILE A 104 15.49 33.39 -9.99
N CYS A 105 15.47 32.12 -9.57
CA CYS A 105 16.56 31.47 -8.85
C CYS A 105 17.61 30.78 -9.76
N GLU A 106 17.46 30.85 -11.08
CA GLU A 106 18.43 30.40 -12.09
C GLU A 106 19.48 31.50 -12.36
#